data_AF-A0A326RJ32-F1
#
_entry.id   AF-A0A326RJ32-F1
#
_cell.length_a   1.000
_cell.length_b   1.000
_cell.length_c   1.000
_cell.angle_alpha   90.00
_cell.angle_beta   90.00
_cell.angle_gamma   90.00
#
_symmetry.space_group_name_H-M   'P 1'
#
loop_
_entity.id
_entity.type
_entity.pdbx_description
1 polymer ?
#
loop_
_entity_poly.entity_id
_entity_poly.type
_entity_poly.pdbx_seq_one_letter_code
_entity_poly.pdbx_strand_id
1 'polypeptide(L)'
;MKNPFWCLIQSANKYLIVPFFLIFVQSFGQERSTTYFYSSNERMPLAYLRVQVEGGSFMGFTDLTGKLEYLKKEIPENSLINISGYGINDTLLSVKRIWEVGAIFLKAKEFELPVIAINSTVLSELKIGNASGKVREVSNPIVTVRGSKGEFYRYTIRVKIPKKKQLYLDEIKFYVSKVLEEKVDVSIRILVPKKGFQIYQGKINSIKDFSELLQGNKVVEVSKPGWMKVNLDGSVLIPEGVKDLFIVFDLLENEPKSKFALADQGVSKDIDLGFYITGGEIGVFNSDKFHPAVELTFLKE
;
A
#
# COMPACT_ATOMS: atom_id res chain seq x y z
N MET A 1 22.35 68.73 1.88
CA MET A 1 22.98 69.64 0.88
C MET A 1 23.91 68.83 -0.02
N LYS A 2 24.03 69.23 -1.29
CA LYS A 2 24.60 68.50 -2.44
C LYS A 2 26.15 68.56 -2.50
N ASN A 3 26.74 67.45 -3.01
CA ASN A 3 27.92 67.20 -3.90
C ASN A 3 28.94 68.35 -4.20
N PRO A 4 30.24 68.10 -4.57
CA PRO A 4 30.64 67.12 -5.61
C PRO A 4 32.06 66.48 -5.54
N PHE A 5 32.20 65.40 -6.34
CA PHE A 5 33.38 64.87 -7.05
C PHE A 5 34.71 65.64 -7.02
N TRP A 6 35.83 64.89 -6.90
CA TRP A 6 36.90 64.74 -7.92
C TRP A 6 38.05 63.92 -7.32
N CYS A 7 38.40 62.75 -7.89
CA CYS A 7 39.74 62.52 -8.43
C CYS A 7 39.86 61.20 -9.21
N LEU A 8 40.07 61.37 -10.52
CA LEU A 8 40.90 60.63 -11.47
C LEU A 8 40.89 59.09 -11.48
N ILE A 9 40.19 58.60 -12.50
CA ILE A 9 40.52 57.38 -13.24
C ILE A 9 41.96 57.49 -13.75
N GLN A 10 42.84 56.61 -13.28
CA GLN A 10 44.02 56.20 -14.04
C GLN A 10 43.87 54.74 -14.42
N SER A 11 43.58 54.52 -15.69
CA SER A 11 43.73 53.24 -16.37
C SER A 11 45.21 52.88 -16.42
N ALA A 12 45.58 51.79 -15.75
CA ALA A 12 46.76 51.02 -16.10
C ALA A 12 46.35 49.55 -16.12
N ASN A 13 45.87 49.13 -17.29
CA ASN A 13 45.62 47.74 -17.58
C ASN A 13 46.97 47.02 -17.66
N LYS A 14 47.28 46.19 -16.67
CA LYS A 14 48.31 45.15 -16.75
C LYS A 14 47.73 43.88 -16.16
N TYR A 15 47.22 43.04 -17.05
CA TYR A 15 47.07 41.59 -16.93
C TYR A 15 46.59 41.10 -15.56
N LEU A 16 45.27 41.23 -15.31
CA LEU A 16 44.61 40.33 -14.37
C LEU A 16 44.45 38.99 -15.09
N ILE A 17 45.43 38.09 -14.89
CA ILE A 17 45.22 36.67 -15.13
C ILE A 17 44.19 36.23 -14.09
N VAL A 18 42.92 36.30 -14.46
CA VAL A 18 41.87 35.57 -13.73
C VAL A 18 42.23 34.11 -13.91
N PRO A 19 42.55 33.35 -12.84
CA PRO A 19 42.50 31.91 -12.97
C PRO A 19 41.04 31.61 -13.22
N PHE A 20 40.70 31.37 -14.48
CA PHE A 20 39.44 30.76 -14.87
C PHE A 20 39.51 29.34 -14.29
N PHE A 21 39.23 29.22 -13.00
CA PHE A 21 38.78 27.97 -12.42
C PHE A 21 37.52 27.66 -13.20
N LEU A 22 37.69 26.89 -14.28
CA LEU A 22 36.70 25.98 -14.79
C LEU A 22 36.31 25.12 -13.60
N ILE A 23 35.38 25.62 -12.79
CA ILE A 23 34.54 24.81 -11.95
C ILE A 23 33.74 24.00 -12.97
N PHE A 24 34.33 22.90 -13.41
CA PHE A 24 33.57 21.77 -13.90
C PHE A 24 32.67 21.40 -12.74
N VAL A 25 31.46 21.96 -12.74
CA VAL A 25 30.33 21.31 -12.11
C VAL A 25 30.13 20.06 -12.96
N GLN A 26 30.94 19.03 -12.70
CA GLN A 26 30.55 17.68 -13.01
C GLN A 26 29.28 17.47 -12.21
N SER A 27 28.15 17.68 -12.88
CA SER A 27 26.93 16.99 -12.56
C SER A 27 27.33 15.51 -12.51
N PHE A 28 27.63 15.02 -11.32
CA PHE A 28 27.58 13.60 -11.04
C PHE A 28 26.10 13.24 -11.17
N GLY A 29 25.67 13.03 -12.40
CA GLY A 29 24.41 12.36 -12.69
C GLY A 29 24.51 11.03 -11.97
N GLN A 30 23.80 10.90 -10.85
CA GLN A 30 23.72 9.63 -10.16
C GLN A 30 23.13 8.64 -11.15
N GLU A 31 23.89 7.58 -11.47
CA GLU A 31 23.51 6.58 -12.44
C GLU A 31 22.22 5.90 -11.97
N ARG A 32 21.10 6.34 -12.53
CA ARG A 32 19.78 5.74 -12.29
C ARG A 32 19.72 4.44 -13.07
N SER A 33 19.46 3.36 -12.37
CA SER A 33 19.16 2.08 -12.99
C SER A 33 17.65 1.95 -13.20
N THR A 34 17.28 1.18 -14.20
CA THR A 34 15.89 0.94 -14.57
C THR A 34 15.68 -0.56 -14.74
N THR A 35 14.61 -1.07 -14.15
CA THR A 35 14.13 -2.42 -14.37
C THR A 35 12.65 -2.39 -14.71
N TYR A 36 12.24 -3.18 -15.69
CA TYR A 36 10.84 -3.32 -16.08
C TYR A 36 10.25 -4.63 -15.56
N PHE A 37 8.99 -4.60 -15.14
CA PHE A 37 8.29 -5.75 -14.61
C PHE A 37 7.08 -6.09 -15.47
N TYR A 38 6.99 -7.34 -15.90
CA TYR A 38 5.94 -7.83 -16.78
C TYR A 38 5.31 -9.12 -16.25
N SER A 39 4.06 -9.38 -16.62
CA SER A 39 3.46 -10.70 -16.39
C SER A 39 4.12 -11.74 -17.31
N SER A 40 4.48 -12.90 -16.79
CA SER A 40 5.12 -13.97 -17.58
C SER A 40 4.22 -14.49 -18.71
N ASN A 41 2.91 -14.54 -18.46
CA ASN A 41 1.95 -15.13 -19.40
C ASN A 41 1.54 -14.14 -20.50
N GLU A 42 1.10 -12.94 -20.10
CA GLU A 42 0.50 -11.97 -21.03
C GLU A 42 1.49 -10.90 -21.49
N ARG A 43 2.69 -10.86 -20.90
CA ARG A 43 3.74 -9.84 -21.14
C ARG A 43 3.23 -8.40 -20.94
N MET A 44 2.21 -8.24 -20.10
CA MET A 44 1.65 -6.93 -19.77
C MET A 44 2.48 -6.27 -18.66
N PRO A 45 2.65 -4.94 -18.69
CA PRO A 45 3.37 -4.22 -17.65
C PRO A 45 2.67 -4.37 -16.30
N LEU A 46 3.44 -4.69 -15.27
CA LEU A 46 2.93 -4.82 -13.91
C LEU A 46 3.12 -3.50 -13.17
N ALA A 47 2.06 -2.70 -13.14
CA ALA A 47 2.04 -1.40 -12.49
C ALA A 47 1.84 -1.50 -10.98
N TYR A 48 2.39 -0.52 -10.24
CA TYR A 48 2.26 -0.37 -8.79
C TYR A 48 2.73 -1.59 -7.98
N LEU A 49 3.65 -2.39 -8.53
CA LEU A 49 4.35 -3.40 -7.75
C LEU A 49 5.24 -2.68 -6.75
N ARG A 50 5.14 -3.09 -5.48
CA ARG A 50 6.10 -2.72 -4.45
C ARG A 50 7.33 -3.59 -4.61
N VAL A 51 8.49 -2.93 -4.68
CA VAL A 51 9.80 -3.56 -4.74
C VAL A 51 10.59 -3.07 -3.53
N GLN A 52 10.82 -3.96 -2.57
CA GLN A 52 11.43 -3.60 -1.29
C GLN A 52 12.61 -4.52 -0.97
N VAL A 53 13.72 -3.93 -0.51
CA VAL A 53 14.84 -4.70 0.03
C VAL A 53 14.52 -5.20 1.44
N GLU A 54 14.80 -6.47 1.69
CA GLU A 54 14.73 -7.07 3.02
C GLU A 54 15.65 -6.31 4.00
N GLY A 55 15.09 -5.79 5.09
CA GLY A 55 15.78 -4.87 6.00
C GLY A 55 15.63 -3.38 5.68
N GLY A 56 14.84 -3.02 4.66
CA GLY A 56 14.28 -1.67 4.49
C GLY A 56 15.20 -0.59 3.92
N SER A 57 16.36 -0.96 3.38
CA SER A 57 17.31 0.00 2.78
C SER A 57 16.79 0.68 1.51
N PHE A 58 15.84 0.05 0.81
CA PHE A 58 15.18 0.59 -0.37
C PHE A 58 13.74 0.12 -0.46
N MET A 59 12.87 1.02 -0.93
CA MET A 59 11.51 0.74 -1.34
C MET A 59 11.19 1.60 -2.56
N GLY A 60 10.60 1.00 -3.59
CA GLY A 60 10.08 1.72 -4.73
C GLY A 60 8.84 1.04 -5.30
N PHE A 61 8.19 1.74 -6.21
CA PHE A 61 6.97 1.28 -6.86
C PHE A 61 7.14 1.34 -8.37
N THR A 62 6.63 0.32 -9.09
CA THR A 62 6.58 0.40 -10.54
C THR A 62 5.51 1.39 -10.99
N ASP A 63 5.80 2.15 -12.05
CA ASP A 63 4.83 3.06 -12.67
C ASP A 63 3.81 2.31 -13.56
N LEU A 64 2.96 3.06 -14.26
CA LEU A 64 1.96 2.52 -15.19
C LEU A 64 2.55 1.68 -16.33
N THR A 65 3.84 1.87 -16.65
CA THR A 65 4.56 1.09 -17.67
C THR A 65 5.30 -0.11 -17.07
N GLY A 66 5.10 -0.38 -15.78
CA GLY A 66 5.80 -1.44 -15.07
C GLY A 66 7.27 -1.11 -14.79
N LYS A 67 7.66 0.17 -14.90
CA LYS A 67 9.05 0.62 -14.76
C LYS A 67 9.35 0.99 -13.32
N LEU A 68 10.48 0.50 -12.80
CA LEU A 68 11.07 0.93 -11.55
C LEU A 68 12.38 1.67 -11.84
N GLU A 69 12.48 2.92 -11.38
CA GLU A 69 13.76 3.66 -11.34
C GLU A 69 14.33 3.64 -9.93
N TYR A 70 15.63 3.40 -9.80
CA TYR A 70 16.31 3.39 -8.51
C TYR A 70 17.80 3.72 -8.65
N LEU A 71 18.44 4.08 -7.53
CA LEU A 71 19.89 4.26 -7.49
C LEU A 71 20.53 2.98 -6.98
N LYS A 72 21.51 2.41 -7.71
CA LYS A 72 22.18 1.15 -7.30
C LYS A 72 22.71 1.20 -5.87
N LYS A 73 23.21 2.35 -5.41
CA LYS A 73 23.71 2.56 -4.05
C LYS A 73 22.67 2.40 -2.93
N GLU A 74 21.37 2.49 -3.24
CA GLU A 74 20.29 2.32 -2.25
C GLU A 74 20.01 0.84 -1.96
N ILE A 75 20.48 -0.05 -2.84
CA ILE A 75 20.19 -1.47 -2.80
C ILE A 75 21.51 -2.24 -2.57
N PRO A 76 21.74 -2.85 -1.40
CA PRO A 76 22.94 -3.65 -1.14
C PRO A 76 23.03 -4.86 -2.08
N GLU A 77 24.22 -5.14 -2.62
CA GLU A 77 24.49 -6.21 -3.61
C GLU A 77 23.99 -7.60 -3.20
N ASN A 78 24.13 -7.94 -1.93
CA ASN A 78 23.80 -9.26 -1.39
C ASN A 78 22.41 -9.32 -0.74
N SER A 79 21.57 -8.30 -0.94
CA SER A 79 20.25 -8.28 -0.33
C SER A 79 19.22 -9.09 -1.14
N LEU A 80 18.16 -9.50 -0.44
CA LEU A 80 16.96 -10.05 -1.06
C LEU A 80 15.94 -8.93 -1.25
N ILE A 81 15.25 -8.95 -2.37
CA ILE A 81 14.17 -8.05 -2.69
C ILE A 81 12.87 -8.83 -2.61
N ASN A 82 11.96 -8.34 -1.79
CA ASN A 82 10.56 -8.72 -1.81
C ASN A 82 9.84 -7.89 -2.87
N ILE A 83 9.29 -8.57 -3.87
CA ILE A 83 8.39 -7.98 -4.85
C ILE A 83 7.00 -8.45 -4.52
N SER A 84 6.14 -7.50 -4.16
CA SER A 84 4.75 -7.76 -3.86
C SER A 84 3.86 -6.79 -4.62
N GLY A 85 2.67 -7.25 -4.95
CA GLY A 85 1.74 -6.45 -5.70
C GLY A 85 0.58 -7.29 -6.17
N TYR A 86 -0.40 -6.59 -6.71
CA TYR A 86 -1.64 -7.18 -7.13
C TYR A 86 -1.46 -8.13 -8.34
N GLY A 87 -2.21 -9.24 -8.36
CA GLY A 87 -2.23 -10.18 -9.48
C GLY A 87 -0.97 -11.05 -9.62
N ILE A 88 0.00 -10.93 -8.72
CA ILE A 88 1.21 -11.76 -8.70
C ILE A 88 1.39 -12.45 -7.34
N ASN A 89 2.19 -13.50 -7.30
CA ASN A 89 2.64 -14.06 -6.04
C ASN A 89 3.79 -13.22 -5.49
N ASP A 90 3.78 -12.94 -4.19
CA ASP A 90 4.91 -12.31 -3.50
C ASP A 90 6.18 -13.12 -3.78
N THR A 91 7.15 -12.47 -4.42
CA THR A 91 8.34 -13.11 -4.95
C THR A 91 9.57 -12.53 -4.27
N LEU A 92 10.42 -13.40 -3.72
CA LEU A 92 11.74 -13.04 -3.21
C LEU A 92 12.78 -13.30 -4.29
N LEU A 93 13.53 -12.27 -4.68
CA LEU A 93 14.62 -12.35 -5.65
C LEU A 93 15.91 -11.79 -5.06
N SER A 94 17.05 -12.35 -5.44
CA SER A 94 18.33 -11.70 -5.14
C SER A 94 18.51 -10.46 -6.02
N VAL A 95 19.03 -9.38 -5.43
CA VAL A 95 19.33 -8.12 -6.14
C VAL A 95 20.17 -8.33 -7.39
N LYS A 96 21.17 -9.22 -7.30
CA LYS A 96 22.04 -9.57 -8.42
C LYS A 96 21.24 -9.94 -9.68
N ARG A 97 20.13 -10.66 -9.53
CA ARG A 97 19.25 -10.99 -10.66
C ARG A 97 18.55 -9.78 -11.25
N ILE A 98 18.15 -8.79 -10.43
CA ILE A 98 17.51 -7.55 -10.90
C ILE A 98 18.49 -6.68 -11.69
N TRP A 99 19.77 -6.66 -11.29
CA TRP A 99 20.79 -5.84 -11.95
C TRP A 99 21.32 -6.44 -13.25
N GLU A 100 21.35 -7.77 -13.34
CA GLU A 100 21.80 -8.49 -14.54
C GLU A 100 20.73 -8.53 -15.63
N VAL A 101 19.47 -8.24 -15.32
CA VAL A 101 18.35 -8.31 -16.27
C VAL A 101 17.63 -6.97 -16.40
N GLY A 102 17.44 -6.49 -17.63
CA GLY A 102 16.66 -5.26 -17.88
C GLY A 102 15.15 -5.43 -17.65
N ALA A 103 14.66 -6.67 -17.63
CA ALA A 103 13.25 -6.99 -17.45
C ALA A 103 13.06 -8.25 -16.60
N ILE A 104 12.09 -8.20 -15.69
CA ILE A 104 11.69 -9.31 -14.82
C ILE A 104 10.28 -9.73 -15.21
N PHE A 105 10.12 -11.02 -15.48
CA PHE A 105 8.83 -11.64 -15.79
C PHE A 105 8.34 -12.39 -14.57
N LEU A 106 7.23 -11.93 -13.98
CA LEU A 106 6.61 -12.53 -12.80
C LEU A 106 5.40 -13.35 -13.22
N LYS A 107 5.29 -14.56 -12.69
CA LYS A 107 4.13 -15.41 -12.97
C LYS A 107 2.89 -14.75 -12.37
N ALA A 108 1.96 -14.36 -13.24
CA ALA A 108 0.65 -13.90 -12.82
C ALA A 108 -0.06 -15.03 -12.07
N LYS A 109 -0.84 -14.65 -11.07
CA LYS A 109 -1.64 -15.60 -10.32
C LYS A 109 -2.77 -16.07 -11.24
N GLU A 110 -2.76 -17.36 -11.57
CA GLU A 110 -3.84 -17.99 -12.33
C GLU A 110 -5.04 -18.16 -11.39
N PHE A 111 -6.17 -17.57 -11.77
CA PHE A 111 -7.44 -17.74 -11.09
C PHE A 111 -8.39 -18.51 -12.01
N GLU A 112 -8.89 -19.66 -11.56
CA GLU A 112 -10.06 -20.26 -12.20
C GLU A 112 -11.30 -19.46 -11.78
N LEU A 113 -11.99 -18.88 -12.76
CA LEU A 113 -13.25 -18.18 -12.55
C LEU A 113 -14.41 -19.18 -12.60
N PRO A 114 -15.18 -19.36 -11.52
CA PRO A 114 -16.52 -19.89 -11.68
C PRO A 114 -17.38 -18.80 -12.34
N VAL A 115 -17.72 -18.99 -13.61
CA VAL A 115 -18.77 -18.20 -14.28
C VAL A 115 -20.11 -18.68 -13.71
N ILE A 116 -20.82 -17.83 -12.98
CA ILE A 116 -22.12 -18.16 -12.41
C ILE A 116 -23.13 -17.09 -12.80
N ALA A 117 -24.21 -17.52 -13.44
CA ALA A 117 -25.39 -16.69 -13.69
C ALA A 117 -26.25 -16.63 -12.42
N ILE A 118 -26.46 -15.42 -11.91
CA ILE A 118 -27.36 -15.18 -10.77
C ILE A 118 -28.80 -15.22 -11.27
N ASN A 119 -29.50 -16.32 -11.04
CA ASN A 119 -30.95 -16.41 -11.22
C ASN A 119 -31.63 -16.19 -9.86
N SER A 120 -31.65 -14.96 -9.34
CA SER A 120 -32.42 -14.62 -8.14
C SER A 120 -33.09 -13.26 -8.28
N THR A 121 -34.37 -13.20 -7.91
CA THR A 121 -35.23 -12.01 -8.03
C THR A 121 -35.19 -11.10 -6.80
N VAL A 122 -34.59 -11.50 -5.68
CA VAL A 122 -34.45 -10.63 -4.49
C VAL A 122 -33.15 -10.95 -3.73
N LEU A 123 -32.11 -10.17 -3.95
CA LEU A 123 -30.95 -10.11 -3.05
C LEU A 123 -31.30 -9.19 -1.88
N SER A 124 -31.03 -9.63 -0.65
CA SER A 124 -31.23 -8.81 0.55
C SER A 124 -29.90 -8.24 1.04
N GLU A 125 -29.94 -7.05 1.64
CA GLU A 125 -28.74 -6.44 2.21
C GLU A 125 -28.38 -7.02 3.58
N LEU A 126 -27.08 -7.17 3.84
CA LEU A 126 -26.49 -7.39 5.14
C LEU A 126 -25.40 -6.34 5.34
N LYS A 127 -25.55 -5.50 6.36
CA LYS A 127 -24.53 -4.50 6.73
C LYS A 127 -23.79 -4.95 7.98
N ILE A 128 -22.46 -4.85 7.94
CA ILE A 128 -21.59 -5.02 9.12
C ILE A 128 -20.86 -3.70 9.34
N GLY A 129 -20.93 -3.16 10.56
CA GLY A 129 -20.51 -1.79 10.86
C GLY A 129 -21.65 -0.78 10.66
N ASN A 130 -21.37 0.51 10.79
CA ASN A 130 -22.40 1.54 10.73
C ASN A 130 -21.87 2.91 10.32
N ALA A 131 -21.94 3.31 9.05
CA ALA A 131 -21.43 4.60 8.59
C ALA A 131 -22.17 5.81 9.19
N SER A 132 -23.38 5.61 9.73
CA SER A 132 -24.16 6.66 10.40
C SER A 132 -23.86 6.78 11.90
N GLY A 133 -23.06 5.86 12.45
CA GLY A 133 -22.70 5.83 13.86
C GLY A 133 -21.72 6.94 14.24
N LYS A 134 -21.76 7.35 15.52
CA LYS A 134 -20.81 8.34 16.05
C LYS A 134 -19.38 7.81 15.98
N VAL A 135 -18.51 8.56 15.34
CA VAL A 135 -17.08 8.26 15.21
C VAL A 135 -16.29 8.96 16.32
N ARG A 136 -15.26 8.29 16.83
CA ARG A 136 -14.25 8.81 17.77
C ARG A 136 -12.93 8.96 17.02
N GLU A 137 -12.53 10.21 16.83
CA GLU A 137 -11.25 10.55 16.21
C GLU A 137 -10.08 9.95 16.99
N VAL A 138 -9.07 9.47 16.27
CA VAL A 138 -7.79 9.09 16.89
C VAL A 138 -6.77 10.20 16.70
N SER A 139 -5.88 10.36 17.69
CA SER A 139 -4.85 11.40 17.68
C SER A 139 -3.55 10.97 17.01
N ASN A 140 -3.35 9.67 16.78
CA ASN A 140 -2.12 9.13 16.21
C ASN A 140 -2.41 7.91 15.32
N PRO A 141 -1.62 7.68 14.26
CA PRO A 141 -1.60 6.42 13.52
C PRO A 141 -1.19 5.23 14.41
N ILE A 142 -1.45 4.01 13.95
CA ILE A 142 -0.83 2.82 14.54
C ILE A 142 0.68 2.89 14.33
N VAL A 143 1.43 2.80 15.41
CA VAL A 143 2.90 2.82 15.42
C VAL A 143 3.47 1.62 16.15
N THR A 144 4.69 1.23 15.81
CA THR A 144 5.45 0.24 16.57
C THR A 144 6.24 0.89 17.68
N VAL A 145 6.30 0.23 18.83
CA VAL A 145 7.19 0.61 19.93
C VAL A 145 8.61 0.05 19.71
N ARG A 146 8.79 -0.93 18.80
CA ARG A 146 10.06 -1.66 18.59
C ARG A 146 10.30 -2.17 17.14
N GLY A 147 9.74 -1.51 16.13
CA GLY A 147 9.96 -1.93 14.73
C GLY A 147 11.42 -1.79 14.31
N SER A 148 11.90 -2.69 13.44
CA SER A 148 13.19 -2.49 12.79
C SER A 148 13.11 -1.26 11.86
N LYS A 149 14.24 -0.57 11.59
CA LYS A 149 14.24 0.57 10.66
C LYS A 149 13.71 0.11 9.30
N GLY A 150 12.62 0.72 8.82
CA GLY A 150 12.01 0.40 7.52
C GLY A 150 10.77 -0.52 7.58
N GLU A 151 10.37 -1.00 8.76
CA GLU A 151 9.09 -1.67 8.96
C GLU A 151 7.97 -0.66 9.27
N PHE A 152 6.96 -0.63 8.39
CA PHE A 152 5.76 0.17 8.59
C PHE A 152 4.56 -0.73 8.88
N TYR A 153 3.83 -0.38 9.94
CA TYR A 153 2.57 -1.03 10.27
C TYR A 153 1.44 -0.33 9.53
N ARG A 154 0.68 -1.13 8.80
CA ARG A 154 -0.50 -0.70 8.06
C ARG A 154 -1.74 -1.22 8.74
N TYR A 155 -2.85 -0.54 8.49
CA TYR A 155 -4.14 -0.93 9.03
C TYR A 155 -4.62 -2.19 8.29
N THR A 156 -5.06 -3.16 9.06
CA THR A 156 -5.89 -4.26 8.57
C THR A 156 -7.10 -4.33 9.47
N ILE A 157 -8.22 -4.83 8.97
CA ILE A 157 -9.36 -5.20 9.80
C ILE A 157 -9.72 -6.65 9.54
N ARG A 158 -10.14 -7.35 10.59
CA ARG A 158 -10.80 -8.65 10.50
C ARG A 158 -12.27 -8.45 10.73
N VAL A 159 -13.07 -8.82 9.73
CA VAL A 159 -14.53 -8.78 9.76
C VAL A 159 -15.04 -10.21 9.98
N LYS A 160 -15.74 -10.42 11.08
CA LYS A 160 -16.45 -11.66 11.38
C LYS A 160 -17.74 -11.66 10.58
N ILE A 161 -17.86 -12.57 9.62
CA ILE A 161 -19.05 -12.71 8.78
C ILE A 161 -19.93 -13.86 9.27
N PRO A 162 -21.26 -13.70 9.28
CA PRO A 162 -22.16 -14.77 9.68
C PRO A 162 -22.08 -15.93 8.69
N LYS A 163 -22.12 -17.16 9.20
CA LYS A 163 -22.11 -18.36 8.36
C LYS A 163 -23.39 -18.42 7.52
N LYS A 164 -23.29 -18.05 6.25
CA LYS A 164 -24.38 -18.04 5.26
C LYS A 164 -23.93 -18.79 4.01
N LYS A 165 -24.91 -19.24 3.21
CA LYS A 165 -24.65 -20.01 1.98
C LYS A 165 -23.88 -19.19 0.95
N GLN A 166 -24.31 -17.96 0.70
CA GLN A 166 -23.67 -17.09 -0.28
C GLN A 166 -23.74 -15.63 0.16
N LEU A 167 -22.58 -14.97 0.18
CA LEU A 167 -22.44 -13.53 0.41
C LEU A 167 -21.65 -12.92 -0.75
N TYR A 168 -22.05 -11.72 -1.16
CA TYR A 168 -21.35 -10.90 -2.14
C TYR A 168 -21.05 -9.56 -1.48
N LEU A 169 -19.77 -9.20 -1.34
CA LEU A 169 -19.39 -7.90 -0.81
C LEU A 169 -19.55 -6.85 -1.90
N ASP A 170 -20.41 -5.87 -1.66
CA ASP A 170 -20.79 -4.87 -2.66
C ASP A 170 -20.09 -3.53 -2.43
N GLU A 171 -20.00 -3.09 -1.18
CA GLU A 171 -19.46 -1.78 -0.83
C GLU A 171 -18.62 -1.85 0.45
N ILE A 172 -17.52 -1.09 0.47
CA ILE A 172 -16.73 -0.83 1.68
C ILE A 172 -16.71 0.68 1.90
N LYS A 173 -17.04 1.12 3.12
CA LYS A 173 -16.82 2.48 3.58
C LYS A 173 -15.90 2.48 4.78
N PHE A 174 -14.95 3.41 4.84
CA PHE A 174 -14.07 3.57 6.00
C PHE A 174 -13.89 5.05 6.34
N TYR A 175 -13.73 5.36 7.63
CA TYR A 175 -13.52 6.73 8.08
C TYR A 175 -12.05 6.99 8.41
N VAL A 176 -11.50 8.04 7.79
CA VAL A 176 -10.14 8.53 8.03
C VAL A 176 -10.18 9.68 9.02
N SER A 177 -9.38 9.58 10.08
CA SER A 177 -9.34 10.56 11.16
C SER A 177 -8.73 11.89 10.74
N LYS A 178 -9.02 12.94 11.52
CA LYS A 178 -8.57 14.31 11.29
C LYS A 178 -7.06 14.55 11.39
N VAL A 179 -6.31 13.55 11.81
CA VAL A 179 -4.85 13.60 11.91
C VAL A 179 -4.14 13.44 10.57
N LEU A 180 -4.87 13.18 9.49
CA LEU A 180 -4.33 13.15 8.13
C LEU A 180 -3.71 14.50 7.76
N GLU A 181 -2.43 14.51 7.42
CA GLU A 181 -1.66 15.72 7.07
C GLU A 181 -1.43 15.86 5.57
N GLU A 182 -1.22 14.74 4.88
CA GLU A 182 -0.98 14.71 3.43
C GLU A 182 -1.94 13.76 2.75
N LYS A 183 -2.23 14.03 1.46
CA LYS A 183 -2.98 13.09 0.63
C LYS A 183 -2.22 11.77 0.52
N VAL A 184 -2.95 10.67 0.49
CA VAL A 184 -2.37 9.33 0.36
C VAL A 184 -3.27 8.44 -0.48
N ASP A 185 -2.65 7.67 -1.37
CA ASP A 185 -3.33 6.62 -2.10
C ASP A 185 -3.32 5.33 -1.27
N VAL A 186 -4.49 4.71 -1.11
CA VAL A 186 -4.67 3.49 -0.32
C VAL A 186 -5.06 2.36 -1.24
N SER A 187 -4.21 1.34 -1.34
CA SER A 187 -4.51 0.09 -2.03
C SER A 187 -5.28 -0.85 -1.09
N ILE A 188 -6.50 -1.21 -1.50
CA ILE A 188 -7.40 -2.09 -0.76
C ILE A 188 -7.19 -3.52 -1.23
N ARG A 189 -6.89 -4.40 -0.28
CA ARG A 189 -6.80 -5.85 -0.50
C ARG A 189 -7.86 -6.57 0.31
N ILE A 190 -8.45 -7.62 -0.26
CA ILE A 190 -9.53 -8.39 0.37
C ILE A 190 -9.09 -9.84 0.43
N LEU A 191 -8.86 -10.31 1.65
CA LEU A 191 -8.22 -11.59 1.92
C LEU A 191 -9.15 -12.51 2.71
N VAL A 192 -9.12 -13.79 2.40
CA VAL A 192 -9.77 -14.85 3.20
C VAL A 192 -8.75 -15.90 3.62
N PRO A 193 -8.85 -16.47 4.84
CA PRO A 193 -8.01 -17.60 5.22
C PRO A 193 -8.12 -18.76 4.24
N LYS A 194 -7.01 -19.42 3.92
CA LYS A 194 -7.04 -20.66 3.14
C LYS A 194 -7.80 -21.76 3.89
N LYS A 195 -8.39 -22.70 3.15
CA LYS A 195 -9.20 -23.79 3.71
C LYS A 195 -8.44 -24.54 4.80
N GLY A 196 -9.04 -24.68 5.99
CA GLY A 196 -8.45 -25.36 7.15
C GLY A 196 -7.57 -24.47 8.03
N PHE A 197 -7.25 -23.24 7.60
CA PHE A 197 -6.51 -22.28 8.40
C PHE A 197 -7.44 -21.57 9.40
N GLN A 198 -7.03 -21.49 10.66
CA GLN A 198 -7.77 -20.81 11.72
C GLN A 198 -7.01 -19.60 12.24
N ILE A 199 -7.72 -18.49 12.38
CA ILE A 199 -7.17 -17.24 12.90
C ILE A 199 -7.35 -17.19 14.41
N TYR A 200 -6.24 -17.01 15.12
CA TYR A 200 -6.21 -16.75 16.55
C TYR A 200 -5.78 -15.30 16.82
N GLN A 201 -6.46 -14.64 17.77
CA GLN A 201 -6.06 -13.30 18.22
C GLN A 201 -4.66 -13.34 18.83
N GLY A 202 -3.85 -12.30 18.58
CA GLY A 202 -2.47 -12.22 19.08
C GLY A 202 -1.47 -13.13 18.36
N LYS A 203 -1.92 -14.00 17.45
CA LYS A 203 -1.02 -14.75 16.56
C LYS A 203 -0.76 -13.94 15.28
N ILE A 204 0.51 -13.81 14.93
CA ILE A 204 0.95 -13.26 13.66
C ILE A 204 0.95 -14.39 12.63
N ASN A 205 0.31 -14.17 11.48
CA ASN A 205 0.19 -15.13 10.39
C ASN A 205 0.89 -14.58 9.15
N SER A 206 1.18 -15.43 8.17
CA SER A 206 1.73 -14.98 6.89
C SER A 206 0.59 -14.68 5.92
N ILE A 207 0.74 -13.65 5.10
CA ILE A 207 -0.19 -13.34 4.02
C ILE A 207 -0.31 -14.50 3.01
N LYS A 208 0.71 -15.36 2.93
CA LYS A 208 0.68 -16.60 2.15
C LYS A 208 -0.35 -17.61 2.66
N ASP A 209 -0.82 -17.48 3.90
CA ASP A 209 -1.88 -18.32 4.47
C ASP A 209 -3.29 -17.86 4.03
N PHE A 210 -3.37 -16.81 3.22
CA PHE A 210 -4.61 -16.21 2.75
C PHE A 210 -4.75 -16.27 1.23
N SER A 211 -5.98 -16.12 0.77
CA SER A 211 -6.35 -15.98 -0.64
C SER A 211 -6.93 -14.58 -0.88
N GLU A 212 -6.35 -13.85 -1.83
CA GLU A 212 -6.87 -12.58 -2.36
C GLU A 212 -8.14 -12.82 -3.18
N LEU A 213 -9.18 -12.01 -2.95
CA LEU A 213 -10.48 -12.10 -3.64
C LEU A 213 -10.64 -11.09 -4.79
N LEU A 214 -9.91 -9.97 -4.79
CA LEU A 214 -10.02 -8.97 -5.85
C LEU A 214 -9.26 -9.38 -7.12
N GLN A 215 -9.80 -9.01 -8.29
CA GLN A 215 -9.24 -9.23 -9.64
C GLN A 215 -8.43 -8.04 -10.21
N GLY A 216 -8.45 -6.88 -9.53
CA GLY A 216 -7.65 -5.71 -9.89
C GLY A 216 -7.18 -4.94 -8.65
N ASN A 217 -6.20 -4.05 -8.82
CA ASN A 217 -5.83 -3.06 -7.81
C ASN A 217 -7.02 -2.14 -7.53
N LYS A 218 -7.53 -2.11 -6.30
CA LYS A 218 -8.45 -1.07 -5.85
C LYS A 218 -7.74 -0.02 -5.03
N VAL A 219 -7.36 1.06 -5.71
CA VAL A 219 -6.76 2.24 -5.10
C VAL A 219 -7.85 3.29 -4.86
N VAL A 220 -7.86 3.84 -3.66
CA VAL A 220 -8.70 4.97 -3.27
C VAL A 220 -7.79 6.12 -2.86
N GLU A 221 -7.90 7.25 -3.55
CA GLU A 221 -7.22 8.49 -3.14
C GLU A 221 -7.94 9.06 -1.91
N VAL A 222 -7.18 9.27 -0.84
CA VAL A 222 -7.65 9.92 0.39
C VAL A 222 -7.04 11.32 0.45
N SER A 223 -7.81 12.30 -0.03
CA SER A 223 -7.38 13.71 -0.08
C SER A 223 -7.74 14.52 1.16
N LYS A 224 -8.68 14.04 1.99
CA LYS A 224 -9.13 14.71 3.22
C LYS A 224 -9.66 13.70 4.26
N PRO A 225 -9.70 14.05 5.55
CA PRO A 225 -10.39 13.26 6.57
C PRO A 225 -11.88 13.06 6.28
N GLY A 226 -12.45 11.99 6.81
CA GLY A 226 -13.87 11.67 6.72
C GLY A 226 -14.17 10.28 6.14
N TRP A 227 -15.44 10.06 5.81
CA TRP A 227 -15.90 8.81 5.17
C TRP A 227 -15.43 8.73 3.72
N MET A 228 -14.71 7.65 3.43
CA MET A 228 -14.29 7.23 2.10
C MET A 228 -15.14 6.04 1.67
N LYS A 229 -15.53 6.02 0.40
CA LYS A 229 -16.26 4.91 -0.23
C LYS A 229 -15.33 4.23 -1.23
N VAL A 230 -15.19 2.92 -1.11
CA VAL A 230 -14.50 2.06 -2.07
C VAL A 230 -15.54 1.53 -3.05
N ASN A 231 -15.46 1.96 -4.31
CA ASN A 231 -16.27 1.40 -5.38
C ASN A 231 -15.56 0.16 -5.93
N LEU A 232 -16.16 -1.01 -5.73
CA LEU A 232 -15.69 -2.26 -6.33
C LEU A 232 -16.13 -2.30 -7.80
N ASP A 233 -15.33 -2.90 -8.69
CA ASP A 233 -15.69 -3.04 -10.13
C ASP A 233 -16.92 -3.95 -10.36
N GLY A 234 -17.34 -4.65 -9.31
CA GLY A 234 -18.51 -5.49 -9.18
C GLY A 234 -18.53 -6.08 -7.78
N SER A 235 -19.63 -6.72 -7.39
CA SER A 235 -19.71 -7.37 -6.08
C SER A 235 -18.73 -8.54 -5.99
N VAL A 236 -18.00 -8.64 -4.89
CA VAL A 236 -16.95 -9.64 -4.66
C VAL A 236 -17.55 -10.86 -3.98
N LEU A 237 -17.47 -12.02 -4.65
CA LEU A 237 -17.96 -13.29 -4.12
C LEU A 237 -17.16 -13.72 -2.89
N ILE A 238 -17.84 -13.95 -1.77
CA ILE A 238 -17.22 -14.57 -0.60
C ILE A 238 -17.38 -16.09 -0.69
N PRO A 239 -16.29 -16.88 -0.64
CA PRO A 239 -16.38 -18.33 -0.68
C PRO A 239 -17.25 -18.91 0.44
N GLU A 240 -18.02 -19.96 0.14
CA GLU A 240 -18.91 -20.59 1.11
C GLU A 240 -18.13 -21.10 2.33
N GLY A 241 -18.69 -20.87 3.53
CA GLY A 241 -18.13 -21.35 4.78
C GLY A 241 -17.00 -20.50 5.37
N VAL A 242 -16.55 -19.45 4.67
CA VAL A 242 -15.65 -18.42 5.23
C VAL A 242 -16.37 -17.71 6.39
N LYS A 243 -15.64 -17.51 7.49
CA LYS A 243 -16.12 -16.81 8.70
C LYS A 243 -15.37 -15.52 8.98
N ASP A 244 -14.19 -15.38 8.39
CA ASP A 244 -13.27 -14.28 8.64
C ASP A 244 -12.87 -13.69 7.30
N LEU A 245 -13.16 -12.40 7.14
CA LEU A 245 -12.75 -11.59 6.00
C LEU A 245 -11.73 -10.58 6.48
N PHE A 246 -10.64 -10.40 5.75
CA PHE A 246 -9.62 -9.41 6.06
C PHE A 246 -9.61 -8.32 5.01
N ILE A 247 -9.63 -7.06 5.43
CA ILE A 247 -9.41 -5.92 4.54
C ILE A 247 -8.11 -5.26 4.96
N VAL A 248 -7.14 -5.22 4.05
CA VAL A 248 -5.84 -4.56 4.25
C VAL A 248 -5.89 -3.20 3.57
N PHE A 249 -5.46 -2.17 4.30
CA PHE A 249 -5.32 -0.80 3.82
C PHE A 249 -3.84 -0.52 3.60
N ASP A 250 -3.35 -0.86 2.41
CA ASP A 250 -1.94 -0.71 2.07
C ASP A 250 -1.64 0.70 1.54
N LEU A 251 -0.93 1.48 2.35
CA LEU A 251 -0.63 2.89 2.02
C LEU A 251 0.50 2.96 0.99
N LEU A 252 0.24 3.65 -0.12
CA LEU A 252 1.19 3.88 -1.20
C LEU A 252 2.04 5.13 -0.91
N GLU A 253 2.82 5.05 0.17
CA GLU A 253 3.74 6.10 0.62
C GLU A 253 5.11 5.49 0.95
N ASN A 254 6.19 6.20 0.59
CA ASN A 254 7.57 5.77 0.88
C ASN A 254 7.94 6.00 2.36
N GLU A 255 7.38 7.05 2.97
CA GLU A 255 7.56 7.44 4.37
C GLU A 255 6.18 7.76 4.96
N PRO A 256 5.92 7.48 6.26
CA PRO A 256 4.60 7.64 6.89
C PRO A 256 4.28 9.11 7.22
N LYS A 257 4.37 10.00 6.23
CA LYS A 257 4.11 11.43 6.35
C LYS A 257 2.63 11.77 6.33
N SER A 258 1.81 10.93 5.69
CA SER A 258 0.37 11.19 5.59
C SER A 258 -0.34 11.23 6.94
N LYS A 259 0.21 10.55 7.96
CA LYS A 259 -0.46 10.30 9.24
C LYS A 259 -1.84 9.67 9.08
N PHE A 260 -2.02 8.84 8.06
CA PHE A 260 -3.26 8.08 7.86
C PHE A 260 -3.64 7.28 9.11
N ALA A 261 -4.88 7.43 9.57
CA ALA A 261 -5.39 6.69 10.71
C ALA A 261 -6.89 6.42 10.58
N LEU A 262 -7.31 5.16 10.73
CA LEU A 262 -8.73 4.83 10.85
C LEU A 262 -9.26 5.35 12.19
N ALA A 263 -10.48 5.87 12.20
CA ALA A 263 -11.15 6.27 13.43
C ALA A 263 -11.77 5.08 14.18
N ASP A 264 -12.07 5.25 15.47
CA ASP A 264 -12.81 4.27 16.28
C ASP A 264 -14.31 4.55 16.21
N GLN A 265 -15.14 3.51 16.29
CA GLN A 265 -16.59 3.66 16.40
C GLN A 265 -17.18 3.00 17.64
N GLY A 266 -16.45 2.10 18.31
CA GLY A 266 -16.89 1.43 19.54
C GLY A 266 -18.18 0.59 19.44
N VAL A 267 -18.84 0.52 18.28
CA VAL A 267 -20.10 -0.22 18.04
C VAL A 267 -19.92 -1.40 17.07
N SER A 268 -18.85 -1.41 16.29
CA SER A 268 -18.58 -2.43 15.26
C SER A 268 -17.89 -3.67 15.87
N LYS A 269 -18.57 -4.41 16.75
CA LYS A 269 -18.01 -5.58 17.46
C LYS A 269 -17.60 -6.74 16.55
N ASP A 270 -18.17 -6.79 15.35
CA ASP A 270 -17.82 -7.77 14.32
C ASP A 270 -16.58 -7.37 13.52
N ILE A 271 -16.00 -6.20 13.81
CA ILE A 271 -14.80 -5.68 13.16
C ILE A 271 -13.71 -5.54 14.22
N ASP A 272 -12.71 -6.41 14.13
CA ASP A 272 -11.51 -6.35 14.95
C ASP A 272 -10.42 -5.58 14.20
N LEU A 273 -9.71 -4.68 14.90
CA LEU A 273 -8.52 -4.07 14.36
C LEU A 273 -7.39 -5.10 14.25
N GLY A 274 -6.73 -5.10 13.11
CA GLY A 274 -5.49 -5.81 12.86
C GLY A 274 -4.39 -4.89 12.35
N PHE A 275 -3.29 -5.52 12.02
CA PHE A 275 -2.16 -4.87 11.39
C PHE A 275 -1.66 -5.73 10.23
N TYR A 276 -1.05 -5.05 9.27
CA TYR A 276 -0.27 -5.66 8.21
C TYR A 276 1.11 -5.02 8.20
N ILE A 277 2.14 -5.86 8.18
CA ILE A 277 3.53 -5.43 8.08
C ILE A 277 3.99 -5.73 6.67
N THR A 278 4.73 -4.79 6.08
CA THR A 278 5.23 -4.84 4.69
C THR A 278 5.98 -6.14 4.34
N GLY A 279 6.52 -6.87 5.33
CA GLY A 279 7.10 -8.21 5.17
C GLY A 279 6.11 -9.35 4.90
N GLY A 280 4.80 -9.06 4.77
CA GLY A 280 3.77 -10.06 4.54
C GLY A 280 3.21 -10.66 5.82
N GLU A 281 3.42 -10.03 6.97
CA GLU A 281 2.87 -10.48 8.25
C GLU A 281 1.53 -9.80 8.51
N ILE A 282 0.53 -10.60 8.88
CA ILE A 282 -0.83 -10.15 9.15
C ILE A 282 -1.27 -10.66 10.52
N GLY A 283 -1.75 -9.75 11.36
CA GLY A 283 -2.14 -10.04 12.73
C GLY A 283 -3.41 -9.30 13.13
N VAL A 284 -4.07 -9.81 14.18
CA VAL A 284 -5.22 -9.16 14.82
C VAL A 284 -4.78 -8.75 16.22
N PHE A 285 -4.98 -7.49 16.58
CA PHE A 285 -4.62 -7.02 17.91
C PHE A 285 -5.46 -7.73 18.95
N ASN A 286 -4.79 -8.25 19.98
CA ASN A 286 -5.46 -8.86 21.12
C ASN A 286 -5.72 -7.78 22.18
N SER A 287 -6.77 -6.97 22.01
CA SER A 287 -7.40 -6.20 23.11
C SER A 287 -8.66 -5.44 22.65
N ASP A 288 -9.71 -5.53 23.47
CA ASP A 288 -11.10 -5.06 23.29
C ASP A 288 -11.33 -3.53 23.19
N LYS A 289 -10.43 -2.72 22.64
CA LYS A 289 -10.57 -1.24 22.74
C LYS A 289 -10.72 -0.47 21.45
N PHE A 290 -10.43 -1.07 20.29
CA PHE A 290 -10.46 -0.35 19.03
C PHE A 290 -11.32 -1.08 18.01
N HIS A 291 -12.46 -0.50 17.66
CA HIS A 291 -13.37 -1.00 16.63
C HIS A 291 -13.38 -0.01 15.48
N PRO A 292 -12.63 -0.28 14.40
CA PRO A 292 -12.49 0.63 13.28
C PRO A 292 -13.85 1.08 12.74
N ALA A 293 -13.98 2.38 12.46
CA ALA A 293 -15.12 2.99 11.80
C ALA A 293 -15.13 2.58 10.32
N VAL A 294 -15.63 1.38 10.07
CA VAL A 294 -15.76 0.75 8.77
C VAL A 294 -17.17 0.17 8.65
N GLU A 295 -17.75 0.26 7.47
CA GLU A 295 -19.03 -0.35 7.11
C GLU A 295 -18.82 -1.19 5.85
N LEU A 296 -19.27 -2.44 5.87
CA LEU A 296 -19.31 -3.34 4.73
C LEU A 296 -20.76 -3.65 4.41
N THR A 297 -21.15 -3.46 3.16
CA THR A 297 -22.45 -3.86 2.63
C THR A 297 -22.29 -5.14 1.82
N PHE A 298 -22.99 -6.18 2.23
CA PHE A 298 -23.09 -7.45 1.53
C PHE A 298 -24.47 -7.62 0.92
N LEU A 299 -24.53 -8.22 -0.27
CA LEU A 299 -25.74 -8.80 -0.83
C LEU A 299 -25.76 -10.30 -0.46
N LYS A 300 -26.94 -10.79 -0.07
CA LYS A 300 -27.15 -12.21 0.26
C LYS A 300 -28.44 -12.73 -0.37
N GLU A 301 -28.40 -14.01 -0.72
CA GLU A 301 -29.58 -14.81 -1.09
C GLU A 301 -30.35 -15.27 0.16
#